data_AF-A0A959HJJ2-F1
#
_entry.id   AF-A0A959HJJ2-F1
#
_cell.length_a   1.000
_cell.length_b   1.000
_cell.length_c   1.000
_cell.angle_alpha   90.00
_cell.angle_beta   90.00
_cell.angle_gamma   90.00
#
_symmetry.space_group_name_H-M   'P 1'
#
loop_
_entity.id
_entity.type
_entity.pdbx_description
1 polymer ?
#
loop_
_entity_poly.entity_id
_entity_poly.type
_entity_poly.pdbx_seq_one_letter_code
_entity_poly.pdbx_strand_id
1 'polypeptide(L)' 'LLHIHHNVPNVLAQIDQILGKYNINILGQYLKTNEQIGYVITDVDQAYGEELLDELKKIAPTIWFRVLY' A
#
# COMPACT_ATOMS: atom_id res chain seq x y z
N LEU A 1 -5.74 -4.29 -2.01
CA LEU A 1 -4.90 -3.22 -2.61
C LEU A 1 -3.57 -3.82 -3.06
N LEU A 2 -3.14 -3.60 -4.31
CA LEU A 2 -1.84 -4.02 -4.84
C LEU A 2 -0.95 -2.80 -5.02
N HIS A 3 0.21 -2.79 -4.35
CA HIS A 3 1.25 -1.77 -4.46
C HIS A 3 2.52 -2.39 -4.98
N ILE A 4 3.05 -1.88 -6.08
CA ILE A 4 4.40 -2.16 -6.57
C ILE A 4 5.25 -0.92 -6.36
N HIS A 5 6.42 -1.09 -5.73
CA HIS A 5 7.31 -0.01 -5.35
C HIS A 5 8.78 -0.39 -5.54
N HIS A 6 9.65 0.61 -5.59
CA HIS A 6 11.10 0.38 -5.48
C HIS A 6 11.43 -0.19 -4.10
N ASN A 7 12.31 -1.20 -4.04
CA ASN A 7 12.72 -1.82 -2.79
C ASN A 7 13.66 -0.89 -2.00
N VAL A 8 13.07 0.10 -1.33
CA VAL A 8 13.74 1.06 -0.45
C VAL A 8 13.14 1.00 0.96
N PRO A 9 13.86 1.45 2.00
CA PRO A 9 13.33 1.47 3.36
C PRO A 9 12.03 2.29 3.49
N ASN A 10 11.21 1.94 4.48
CA ASN A 10 10.03 2.70 4.93
C ASN A 10 8.82 2.73 3.99
N VAL A 11 8.77 1.97 2.89
CA VAL A 11 7.56 1.95 2.04
C VAL A 11 6.37 1.35 2.80
N LEU A 12 6.58 0.21 3.48
CA LEU A 12 5.50 -0.46 4.21
C LEU A 12 4.96 0.42 5.35
N ALA A 13 5.85 1.08 6.10
CA ALA A 13 5.47 1.99 7.16
C ALA A 13 4.62 3.18 6.65
N GLN A 14 4.93 3.71 5.46
CA GLN A 14 4.12 4.77 4.84
C GLN A 14 2.71 4.27 4.47
N ILE A 15 2.61 3.05 3.94
CA ILE A 15 1.32 2.42 3.64
C ILE A 15 0.51 2.28 4.93
N ASP A 16 1.11 1.70 5.98
CA ASP A 16 0.42 1.47 7.26
C ASP A 16 0.01 2.78 7.94
N GLN A 17 0.84 3.83 7.85
CA GLN A 17 0.51 5.16 8.38
C GLN A 17 -0.68 5.78 7.65
N ILE A 18 -0.74 5.68 6.32
CA ILE A 18 -1.89 6.18 5.56
C ILE A 18 -3.14 5.39 5.94
N LEU A 19 -3.09 4.06 5.95
CA LEU A 19 -4.25 3.25 6.36
C LEU A 19 -4.72 3.58 7.78
N GLY A 20 -3.78 3.75 8.72
CA GLY A 20 -4.06 4.13 10.11
C GLY A 20 -4.66 5.54 10.24
N LYS A 21 -4.22 6.52 9.44
CA LYS A 21 -4.78 7.87 9.39
C LYS A 21 -6.27 7.86 9.02
N TYR A 22 -6.69 6.95 8.15
CA TYR A 22 -8.08 6.77 7.74
C TYR A 22 -8.83 5.72 8.59
N ASN A 23 -8.22 5.24 9.68
CA ASN A 23 -8.79 4.25 10.60
C ASN A 23 -9.26 2.96 9.87
N ILE A 24 -8.46 2.51 8.90
CA ILE A 24 -8.68 1.29 8.12
C ILE A 24 -7.92 0.14 8.77
N ASN A 25 -8.61 -0.96 9.08
CA ASN A 25 -7.95 -2.14 9.62
C ASN A 25 -7.39 -3.01 8.49
N ILE A 26 -6.24 -3.63 8.75
CA ILE A 26 -5.58 -4.55 7.82
C ILE A 26 -5.99 -5.97 8.20
N LEU A 27 -6.72 -6.65 7.31
CA LEU A 27 -7.11 -8.06 7.50
C LEU A 27 -5.95 -9.00 7.17
N GLY A 28 -5.12 -8.62 6.21
CA GLY A 28 -3.98 -9.39 5.78
C GLY A 28 -3.04 -8.55 4.94
N GLN A 29 -1.76 -8.84 5.01
CA GLN A 29 -0.75 -8.14 4.22
C GLN A 29 0.31 -9.13 3.79
N TYR A 30 0.60 -9.17 2.49
CA TYR A 30 1.62 -10.04 1.92
C TYR A 30 2.61 -9.21 1.11
N LEU A 31 3.82 -9.09 1.63
CA LEU A 31 4.94 -8.41 0.99
C LEU A 31 5.91 -9.45 0.42
N LYS A 32 6.33 -9.24 -0.82
CA LYS A 32 7.46 -9.94 -1.42
C LYS A 32 8.37 -8.93 -2.13
N THR A 33 9.67 -9.12 -1.99
CA THR A 33 10.68 -8.25 -2.56
C THR A 33 11.70 -9.04 -3.38
N ASN A 34 12.35 -8.35 -4.30
CA ASN A 34 13.65 -8.72 -4.87
C ASN A 34 14.62 -7.54 -4.71
N GLU A 35 15.80 -7.59 -5.34
CA GLU A 35 16.83 -6.55 -5.19
C GLU A 35 16.38 -5.14 -5.61
N GLN A 36 15.36 -5.01 -6.48
CA GLN A 36 14.98 -3.72 -7.09
C GLN A 36 13.55 -3.29 -6.77
N ILE A 37 12.64 -4.24 -6.63
CA ILE A 37 11.21 -3.99 -6.47
C ILE A 37 10.62 -4.78 -5.31
N GLY A 38 9.62 -4.18 -4.67
CA GLY A 38 8.71 -4.83 -3.75
C GLY A 38 7.30 -4.78 -4.30
N TYR A 39 6.53 -5.83 -4.05
CA TYR A 39 5.07 -5.76 -4.20
C TYR A 39 4.40 -6.20 -2.91
N VAL A 40 3.38 -5.45 -2.51
CA VAL A 40 2.55 -5.75 -1.35
C VAL A 40 1.10 -5.84 -1.76
N ILE A 41 0.44 -6.89 -1.30
CA ILE A 41 -1.01 -7.05 -1.36
C ILE A 41 -1.55 -6.82 0.03
N THR A 42 -2.39 -5.80 0.19
CA THR A 42 -3.02 -5.45 1.46
C THR A 42 -4.52 -5.65 1.35
N ASP A 43 -5.06 -6.52 2.20
CA ASP A 43 -6.48 -6.74 2.39
C ASP A 43 -6.99 -5.91 3.58
N VAL A 44 -8.16 -5.30 3.45
CA VAL A 44 -8.68 -4.29 4.38
C VAL A 44 -10.14 -4.54 4.71
N ASP A 45 -10.56 -4.16 5.91
CA ASP A 45 -11.86 -4.56 6.49
C ASP A 45 -13.07 -3.76 6.02
N GLN A 46 -12.85 -2.63 5.37
CA GLN A 46 -13.91 -1.72 4.97
C GLN A 46 -13.65 -1.03 3.63
N ALA A 47 -14.72 -0.48 3.07
CA ALA A 47 -14.65 0.35 1.88
C ALA A 47 -13.78 1.59 2.16
N TYR A 48 -12.95 1.96 1.17
CA TYR A 48 -12.06 3.10 1.23
C TYR A 48 -12.51 4.20 0.27
N GLY A 49 -12.25 5.46 0.65
CA GLY A 49 -12.53 6.63 -0.17
C GLY A 49 -11.46 6.91 -1.22
N GLU A 50 -11.80 7.74 -2.20
CA GLU A 50 -10.86 8.17 -3.25
C GLU A 50 -9.62 8.89 -2.69
N GLU A 51 -9.78 9.68 -1.62
CA GLU A 51 -8.67 10.39 -0.98
C GLU A 51 -7.57 9.45 -0.47
N LEU A 52 -7.96 8.33 0.18
CA LEU A 52 -7.02 7.33 0.65
C LEU A 52 -6.26 6.70 -0.52
N LEU A 53 -6.97 6.36 -1.60
CA LEU A 53 -6.35 5.79 -2.80
C LEU A 53 -5.35 6.75 -3.43
N ASP A 54 -5.66 8.04 -3.42
CA ASP A 54 -4.78 9.06 -3.97
C ASP A 54 -3.55 9.33 -3.10
N GLU A 55 -3.67 9.28 -1.76
CA GLU A 55 -2.49 9.32 -0.89
C GLU A 55 -1.59 8.09 -1.09
N LEU A 56 -2.19 6.90 -1.17
CA LEU A 56 -1.49 5.65 -1.42
C LEU A 56 -0.73 5.64 -2.76
N LYS A 57 -1.32 6.21 -3.83
CA LYS A 57 -0.65 6.35 -5.14
C LYS A 57 0.52 7.35 -5.10
N LYS A 58 0.47 8.34 -4.20
CA LYS A 58 1.47 9.42 -4.09
C LYS A 58 2.69 9.04 -3.24
N ILE A 59 2.71 7.86 -2.64
CA ILE A 59 3.90 7.35 -1.95
C ILE A 59 5.06 7.35 -2.96
N ALA A 60 6.08 8.18 -2.71
CA ALA A 60 7.14 8.50 -3.67
C ALA A 60 7.80 7.29 -4.36
N PRO A 61 8.14 6.18 -3.67
CA PRO A 61 8.72 5.00 -4.32
C PRO A 61 7.70 4.10 -5.05
N THR A 62 6.44 4.48 -5.19
CA THR A 62 5.42 3.70 -5.91
C THR A 62 5.67 3.71 -7.41
N ILE A 63 5.75 2.52 -7.99
CA ILE A 63 5.86 2.29 -9.43
C ILE A 63 4.47 2.10 -10.02
N TRP A 64 3.64 1.28 -9.35
CA TRP A 64 2.30 0.97 -9.81
C TRP A 64 1.38 0.64 -8.65
N PHE A 65 0.12 1.07 -8.77
CA PHE A 65 -0.91 0.81 -7.78
C PHE A 65 -2.19 0.36 -8.47
N ARG A 66 -2.85 -0.65 -7.90
CA ARG A 66 -4.12 -1.16 -8.41
C ARG A 66 -5.02 -1.66 -7.29
N VAL A 67 -6.31 -1.38 -7.41
CA VAL A 67 -7.36 -2.02 -6.61
C VAL A 67 -7.68 -3.38 -7.22
N LEU A 68 -7.59 -4.43 -6.41
CA LEU A 68 -8.02 -5.79 -6.76
C LEU A 68 -9.47 -5.96 -6.26
N TYR A 69 -10.32 -6.54 -7.09
CA TYR A 69 -11.74 -6.84 -6.85
C TYR A 69 -11.94 -8.31 -6.56
#